data_AF-B1BPS3-F1
#
_entry.id   AF-B1BPS3-F1
#
_cell.length_a   1.000
_cell.length_b   1.000
_cell.length_c   1.000
_cell.angle_alpha   90.00
_cell.angle_beta   90.00
_cell.angle_gamma   90.00
#
_symmetry.space_group_name_H-M   'P 1'
#
loop_
_entity.id
_entity.type
_entity.pdbx_description
1 polymer ?
#
loop_
_entity_poly.entity_id
_entity_poly.type
_entity_poly.pdbx_seq_one_letter_code
_entity_poly.pdbx_strand_id
1 'polypeptide(L)' 'MINKERFKNPVFWFGLLGVIFSAAGIDFNTLTSWKLLLEALLNILSNPVAVVAVIAAVIGVWTDPTTKGIKDTKEN' A
#
# COMPACT_ATOMS: atom_id res chain seq x y z
N MET A 1 -14.65 -5.85 -9.55
CA MET A 1 -14.31 -5.01 -10.71
C MET A 1 -13.22 -4.04 -10.26
N ILE A 2 -12.02 -4.11 -10.81
CA ILE A 2 -10.98 -3.11 -10.55
C ILE A 2 -11.47 -1.80 -11.19
N ASN A 3 -11.92 -0.84 -10.37
CA ASN A 3 -12.37 0.45 -10.86
C ASN A 3 -11.18 1.23 -11.41
N LYS A 4 -11.01 1.22 -12.73
CA LYS A 4 -9.99 1.98 -13.47
C LYS A 4 -9.95 3.47 -13.11
N GLU A 5 -11.06 4.01 -12.62
CA GLU A 5 -11.18 5.41 -12.18
C GLU A 5 -10.46 5.70 -10.85
N ARG A 6 -10.27 4.70 -9.97
CA ARG A 6 -9.55 4.89 -8.70
C ARG A 6 -8.09 5.28 -8.92
N PHE A 7 -7.44 4.72 -9.94
CA PHE A 7 -6.06 5.07 -10.30
C PHE A 7 -5.94 6.49 -10.89
N LYS A 8 -7.03 7.11 -11.33
CA LYS A 8 -7.04 8.51 -11.76
C LYS A 8 -7.19 9.48 -10.58
N ASN A 9 -7.56 8.99 -9.40
CA ASN A 9 -7.77 9.82 -8.23
C ASN A 9 -6.44 10.02 -7.46
N PRO A 10 -5.93 11.25 -7.31
CA PRO A 10 -4.70 11.51 -6.54
C PRO A 10 -4.81 11.07 -5.07
N VAL A 11 -6.00 11.12 -4.47
CA VAL A 11 -6.24 10.69 -3.08
C VAL A 11 -5.96 9.19 -2.89
N PHE A 12 -6.24 8.37 -3.91
CA PHE A 12 -5.92 6.95 -3.87
C PHE A 12 -4.41 6.71 -3.74
N TRP A 13 -3.59 7.49 -4.46
CA TRP A 13 -2.14 7.39 -4.41
C TRP A 13 -1.56 7.85 -3.08
N PHE A 14 -2.13 8.89 -2.47
CA PHE A 14 -1.76 9.29 -1.10
C PHE A 14 -2.09 8.20 -0.07
N GLY A 15 -3.26 7.57 -0.17
CA GLY A 15 -3.63 6.44 0.68
C GLY A 15 -2.69 5.24 0.49
N LEU A 16 -2.35 4.91 -0.75
CA LEU A 16 -1.41 3.84 -1.08
C LEU A 16 -0.02 4.09 -0.49
N LEU A 17 0.50 5.32 -0.61
CA LEU A 17 1.75 5.73 0.03
C LEU A 17 1.68 5.53 1.56
N GLY A 18 0.60 5.97 2.21
CA GLY A 18 0.41 5.77 3.65
C GLY A 18 0.46 4.30 4.06
N VAL A 19 -0.19 3.41 3.29
CA VAL A 19 -0.14 1.97 3.53
C VAL A 19 1.27 1.40 3.36
N ILE A 20 2.02 1.82 2.33
CA ILE A 20 3.40 1.38 2.11
C ILE A 20 4.29 1.76 3.30
N PHE A 21 4.24 3.02 3.75
CA PHE A 21 5.05 3.47 4.88
C PHE A 21 4.67 2.76 6.19
N SER A 22 3.37 2.56 6.43
CA SER A 22 2.88 1.84 7.61
C SER A 22 3.32 0.37 7.60
N ALA A 23 3.20 -0.31 6.46
CA ALA A 23 3.60 -1.72 6.32
C ALA A 23 5.12 -1.91 6.43
N ALA A 24 5.90 -0.93 5.97
CA ALA A 24 7.35 -0.94 6.12
C ALA A 24 7.83 -0.60 7.54
N GLY A 25 6.94 -0.18 8.45
CA GLY A 25 7.29 0.19 9.82
C GLY A 25 8.08 1.50 9.92
N ILE A 26 7.92 2.40 8.95
CA ILE A 26 8.61 3.69 8.96
C ILE A 26 7.90 4.66 9.90
N ASP A 27 8.65 5.25 10.82
CA ASP A 27 8.15 6.34 11.65
C ASP A 27 8.17 7.66 10.88
N PHE A 28 6.99 8.23 10.62
CA PHE A 28 6.84 9.50 9.93
C PHE A 28 7.54 10.67 10.63
N ASN A 29 7.73 10.60 11.95
CA ASN A 29 8.46 11.65 12.69
C ASN A 29 9.94 11.72 12.28
N THR A 30 10.47 10.66 11.65
CA THR A 30 11.85 10.64 11.12
C THR A 30 11.96 11.29 9.75
N LEU A 31 10.84 11.53 9.05
CA LEU A 31 10.81 12.08 7.70
C LEU A 31 10.82 13.61 7.70
N THR A 32 11.81 14.22 8.34
CA THR A 32 11.91 15.68 8.50
C THR A 32 12.58 16.39 7.32
N SER A 33 13.16 15.64 6.38
CA SER A 33 13.79 16.18 5.17
C SER A 33 13.62 15.25 3.97
N TRP A 34 13.71 15.80 2.76
CA TRP A 34 13.66 15.04 1.51
C TRP A 34 14.75 13.98 1.39
N LYS A 35 15.91 14.21 2.02
CA LYS A 35 17.00 13.24 2.07
C LYS A 35 16.61 12.02 2.91
N LEU A 36 16.05 12.24 4.09
CA LEU A 36 15.60 11.16 4.99
C LEU A 36 14.45 10.37 4.37
N LEU A 37 13.59 11.03 3.58
CA LEU A 37 12.56 10.34 2.81
C LEU A 37 13.15 9.37 1.79
N LEU A 38 14.16 9.79 1.03
CA LEU A 38 14.81 8.92 0.05
C LEU A 38 15.55 7.75 0.73
N GLU A 39 16.27 8.03 1.83
CA GLU A 39 16.93 6.99 2.63
C GLU A 39 15.93 5.99 3.21
N ALA A 40 14.78 6.46 3.70
CA ALA A 40 13.72 5.60 4.19
C ALA A 40 13.21 4.66 3.09
N LEU A 41 12.95 5.16 1.88
CA LEU A 41 12.53 4.34 0.74
C LEU A 41 13.58 3.26 0.37
N LEU A 42 14.87 3.62 0.39
CA LEU A 42 15.96 2.66 0.13
C LEU A 42 16.07 1.60 1.24
N ASN A 43 15.81 1.99 2.50
CA ASN A 43 15.79 1.07 3.63
C ASN A 43 14.65 0.05 3.53
N ILE A 44 13.48 0.43 2.97
CA ILE A 44 12.41 -0.55 2.67
C ILE A 44 12.95 -1.62 1.73
N LEU A 45 13.58 -1.22 0.61
CA LEU A 45 14.07 -2.14 -0.41
C LEU A 45 15.23 -3.00 0.07
N SER A 46 16.04 -2.49 0.99
CA SER A 46 17.18 -3.21 1.57
C SER A 46 16.77 -4.20 2.67
N ASN A 47 15.53 -4.12 3.16
CA ASN A 47 15.01 -5.01 4.19
C ASN A 47 14.02 -6.01 3.56
N PRO A 48 14.38 -7.29 3.40
CA PRO A 48 13.52 -8.29 2.75
C PRO A 48 12.17 -8.48 3.47
N VAL A 49 12.13 -8.31 4.80
CA VAL A 49 10.87 -8.39 5.56
C VAL A 49 9.97 -7.20 5.25
N ALA A 50 10.54 -6.00 5.19
CA ALA A 50 9.78 -4.79 4.82
C ALA A 50 9.25 -4.88 3.39
N VAL A 51 10.06 -5.39 2.45
CA VAL A 51 9.62 -5.63 1.06
C VAL A 51 8.41 -6.57 1.03
N VAL A 52 8.49 -7.72 1.70
CA VAL A 52 7.39 -8.70 1.73
C VAL A 52 6.15 -8.10 2.39
N ALA A 53 6.30 -7.35 3.48
CA ALA A 53 5.19 -6.69 4.18
C ALA A 53 4.51 -5.64 3.28
N VAL A 54 5.28 -4.81 2.58
CA VAL A 54 4.76 -3.82 1.63
C VAL A 54 4.05 -4.52 0.48
N ILE A 55 4.60 -5.60 -0.09
CA ILE A 55 3.93 -6.37 -1.15
C ILE A 55 2.60 -6.92 -0.65
N ALA A 56 2.57 -7.54 0.54
CA ALA A 56 1.34 -8.06 1.14
C ALA A 56 0.30 -6.96 1.38
N ALA A 57 0.72 -5.79 1.84
CA ALA A 57 -0.15 -4.65 2.07
C ALA A 57 -0.71 -4.08 0.76
N VAL A 58 0.12 -3.95 -0.29
CA VAL A 58 -0.32 -3.54 -1.63
C VAL A 58 -1.31 -4.55 -2.21
N ILE A 59 -1.05 -5.86 -2.06
CA ILE A 59 -2.00 -6.92 -2.44
C ILE A 59 -3.30 -6.76 -1.65
N GLY A 60 -3.25 -6.46 -0.35
CA GLY A 60 -4.44 -6.21 0.47
C GLY A 60 -5.25 -5.00 0.01
N VAL A 61 -4.59 -3.89 -0.35
CA VAL A 61 -5.27 -2.70 -0.92
C VAL A 61 -5.90 -3.01 -2.26
N TRP A 62 -5.26 -3.87 -3.06
CA TRP A 62 -5.80 -4.33 -4.34
C TRP A 62 -6.93 -5.34 -4.17
N THR A 63 -6.84 -6.16 -3.13
CA THR A 63 -7.82 -7.19 -2.73
C THR A 63 -8.80 -6.59 -1.73
N ASP A 64 -9.31 -5.40 -2.06
CA ASP A 64 -10.39 -4.72 -1.37
C ASP A 64 -11.50 -5.75 -1.02
N PRO A 65 -12.02 -5.82 0.22
CA PRO A 65 -13.05 -6.79 0.64
C PRO A 65 -14.38 -6.68 -0.13
N THR A 66 -14.51 -5.69 -1.02
CA THR A 66 -15.60 -5.56 -2.00
C THR A 66 -15.35 -6.30 -3.31
N THR A 67 -14.16 -6.90 -3.48
CA THR A 67 -13.92 -7.89 -4.51
C THR A 67 -14.55 -9.19 -4.03
N LYS A 68 -15.70 -9.55 -4.64
CA LYS A 68 -16.41 -10.81 -4.42
C LYS A 68 -15.41 -11.89 -4.03
N GLY A 69 -15.50 -12.31 -2.77
CA GLY A 69 -14.73 -13.46 -2.32
C GLY A 69 -14.99 -14.63 -3.26
N ILE A 70 -14.12 -15.63 -3.22
CA ILE A 70 -14.25 -16.89 -3.97
C ILE A 70 -15.56 -17.65 -3.61
N LYS A 71 -16.47 -17.05 -2.82
CA LYS A 71 -17.77 -17.54 -2.38
C LYS A 71 -18.91 -16.51 -2.37
N ASP A 72 -18.92 -15.45 -3.19
CA ASP A 72 -20.19 -14.70 -3.39
C ASP A 72 -21.10 -15.45 -4.36
N THR A 73 -21.82 -16.42 -3.78
CA THR A 73 -22.98 -17.07 -4.38
C THR A 73 -23.93 -15.99 -4.89
N LYS A 74 -24.37 -16.16 -6.14
CA LYS A 74 -25.44 -15.35 -6.71
C LYS A 74 -26.69 -15.57 -5.86
N GLU A 75 -27.19 -14.53 -5.21
CA GLU A 75 -28.56 -14.53 -4.70
C GLU A 75 -29.45 -13.87 -5.76
N ASN A 76 -30.63 -14.48 -5.91
CA ASN A 76 -31.52 -14.44 -7.07
C ASN A 76 -32.12 -13.06 -7.38
#